data_AF-A0A1H4X137-F1
#
_entry.id   AF-A0A1H4X137-F1
#
_cell.length_a   1.000
_cell.length_b   1.000
_cell.length_c   1.000
_cell.angle_alpha   90.00
_cell.angle_beta   90.00
_cell.angle_gamma   90.00
#
_symmetry.space_group_name_H-M   'P 1'
#
loop_
_entity.id
_entity.type
_entity.pdbx_description
1 polymer ?
#
loop_
_entity_poly.entity_id
_entity_poly.type
_entity_poly.pdbx_seq_one_letter_code
_entity_poly.pdbx_strand_id
1 'polypeptide(L)'
;MITIKHISGPLTGQEQSFGDEQERIVIGRDPELCQVVFPPEFTVVGREHMALLRKLSGDYALDLFGDHYTEVNGNAGEPEEAIPNGAKFVLGRHGGPSFVVAVDRSSTSKSLPRTQPQARSVPLRAAATRARRYAVIGLAVALVGVVGLGLAVRIEMRKQHGDQRRAAFAASQTAFLAYQVDAVNGAQKQAAGNLISGEQRERLNRAVFAVVLKDSNGRERLLGTAWPVRPTLLATNAHVAKDMEKLDKGDTLLVRPPGGGAEEYPVVSTVVHPGFDALQKFERSDPFYVPTFGKAGITLLGIGVPGYDVALLRIETELKPDVILPLASTAEIEAMAPGDPVATSGYPYENVMGQEVQPLGRTPEIQIGNVTALTDFFFLPTDPAHSRLVHHNMPTAGGASGSPIIDRFGKVVAVHNAGNLYSTATGDRLSRIQINYAQRADMVADLVADQAAARTKADEAYWAAQTSGFKRGFDAVIPVLLRDDRPQGATGEPATSFESKEALNSTEGLPQTNAKAPKMRGKTFHFSLKAGSRHLFIVYAQDMAPVGLALQIKDGRVIAGSSDVKSNNLWYQRITFAPAGNVDVDVLISSLDQDTSYTFRDYEWTNAVN
;
A
#
# COMPACT_ATOMS: atom_id res chain seq x y z
N MET A 1 42.81 21.80 25.52
CA MET A 1 42.26 22.99 26.21
C MET A 1 41.16 23.61 25.34
N ILE A 2 40.07 24.10 25.92
CA ILE A 2 39.02 24.85 25.22
C ILE A 2 38.83 26.22 25.86
N THR A 3 38.67 27.25 25.03
CA THR A 3 38.43 28.62 25.47
C THR A 3 37.10 29.13 24.92
N ILE A 4 36.27 29.69 25.78
CA ILE A 4 34.94 30.23 25.48
C ILE A 4 35.02 31.75 25.54
N LYS A 5 34.78 32.41 24.41
CA LYS A 5 34.79 33.86 24.28
C LYS A 5 33.38 34.39 24.04
N HIS A 6 32.87 35.17 24.98
CA HIS A 6 31.49 35.69 24.92
C HIS A 6 31.38 36.92 24.01
N ILE A 7 30.46 36.86 23.04
CA ILE A 7 30.29 37.86 21.98
C ILE A 7 29.09 38.75 22.24
N SER A 8 28.02 38.23 22.86
CA SER A 8 26.82 39.00 23.19
C SER A 8 26.14 38.46 24.45
N GLY A 9 25.34 39.31 25.11
CA GLY A 9 24.67 38.99 26.37
C GLY A 9 25.42 39.54 27.60
N PRO A 10 25.02 39.13 28.81
CA PRO A 10 25.56 39.70 30.05
C PRO A 10 27.04 39.40 30.28
N LEU A 11 27.59 38.36 29.64
CA LEU A 11 29.00 37.99 29.75
C LEU A 11 29.87 38.57 28.61
N THR A 12 29.34 39.47 27.77
CA THR A 12 30.06 39.99 26.59
C THR A 12 31.46 40.51 26.94
N GLY A 13 32.45 40.08 26.16
CA GLY A 13 33.85 40.47 26.34
C GLY A 13 34.62 39.62 27.34
N GLN A 14 33.95 38.73 28.08
CA GLN A 14 34.62 37.77 28.96
C GLN A 14 35.15 36.57 28.17
N GLU A 15 36.24 36.00 28.68
CA GLU A 15 36.90 34.82 28.15
C GLU A 15 37.16 33.83 29.28
N GLN A 16 36.82 32.56 29.07
CA GLN A 16 36.95 31.50 30.07
C GLN A 16 37.63 30.29 29.43
N SER A 17 38.73 29.83 30.02
CA SER A 17 39.50 28.70 29.50
C SER A 17 39.40 27.51 30.44
N PHE A 18 39.22 26.33 29.86
CA PHE A 18 39.08 25.06 30.56
C PHE A 18 40.17 24.10 30.07
N GLY A 19 40.92 23.53 31.00
CA GLY A 19 41.98 22.57 30.71
C GLY A 19 41.44 21.23 30.21
N ASP A 20 42.36 20.32 29.88
CA ASP A 20 42.03 19.00 29.34
C ASP A 20 41.42 18.06 30.40
N GLU A 21 41.57 18.39 31.68
CA GLU A 21 40.99 17.71 32.84
C GLU A 21 39.48 17.91 32.98
N GLN A 22 38.92 18.95 32.37
CA GLN A 22 37.49 19.22 32.42
C GLN A 22 36.75 18.44 31.32
N GLU A 23 36.23 17.27 31.67
CA GLU A 23 35.51 16.40 30.73
C GLU A 23 34.15 16.96 30.29
N ARG A 24 33.53 17.79 31.14
CA ARG A 24 32.21 18.37 30.88
C ARG A 24 32.18 19.82 31.33
N ILE A 25 31.77 20.72 30.43
CA ILE A 25 31.61 22.15 30.71
C ILE A 25 30.14 22.48 30.56
N VAL A 26 29.43 22.63 31.67
CA VAL A 26 28.02 22.96 31.74
C VAL A 26 27.85 24.48 31.67
N ILE A 27 26.93 24.92 30.81
CA ILE A 27 26.57 26.33 30.62
C ILE A 27 25.12 26.52 31.06
N GLY A 28 24.87 27.48 31.95
CA GLY A 28 23.56 27.72 32.52
C GLY A 28 23.55 28.88 33.51
N ARG A 29 22.52 28.94 34.36
CA ARG A 29 22.36 29.97 35.41
C ARG A 29 22.63 29.46 36.82
N ASP A 30 22.73 28.15 37.01
CA ASP A 30 22.95 27.55 38.32
C ASP A 30 24.45 27.57 38.67
N PRO A 31 24.89 28.38 39.66
CA PRO A 31 26.31 28.47 40.02
C PRO A 31 26.86 27.20 40.68
N GLU A 32 26.01 26.31 41.19
CA GLU A 32 26.46 25.06 41.82
C GLU A 32 26.79 23.98 40.78
N LEU A 33 26.17 24.07 39.58
CA LEU A 33 26.23 23.03 38.55
C LEU A 33 26.95 23.49 37.28
N CYS A 34 26.96 24.79 36.99
CA CYS A 34 27.50 25.35 35.75
C CYS A 34 28.92 25.88 35.92
N GLN A 35 29.78 25.59 34.94
CA GLN A 35 31.12 26.18 34.87
C GLN A 35 31.09 27.54 34.15
N VAL A 36 30.16 27.71 33.19
CA VAL A 36 29.86 29.00 32.57
C VAL A 36 28.53 29.49 33.12
N VAL A 37 28.59 30.42 34.07
CA VAL A 37 27.42 30.88 34.84
C VAL A 37 26.90 32.22 34.29
N PHE A 38 25.68 32.20 33.76
CA PHE A 38 24.91 33.40 33.43
C PHE A 38 24.18 33.95 34.68
N PRO A 39 23.90 35.27 34.74
CA PRO A 39 23.18 35.84 35.87
C PRO A 39 21.83 35.17 36.13
N PRO A 40 21.42 34.96 37.39
CA PRO A 40 20.22 34.21 37.74
C PRO A 40 18.93 34.84 37.16
N GLU A 41 18.89 36.15 36.98
CA GLU A 41 17.79 36.90 36.37
C GLU A 41 17.72 36.77 34.84
N PHE A 42 18.76 36.27 34.18
CA PHE A 42 18.84 36.18 32.71
C PHE A 42 18.15 34.93 32.15
N THR A 43 16.84 34.82 32.35
CA THR A 43 16.02 33.61 32.14
C THR A 43 15.92 33.12 30.69
N VAL A 44 16.49 33.84 29.73
CA VAL A 44 16.68 33.35 28.35
C VAL A 44 17.57 32.10 28.34
N VAL A 45 18.49 31.97 29.30
CA VAL A 45 19.33 30.79 29.49
C VAL A 45 18.70 29.87 30.54
N GLY A 46 18.77 28.55 30.33
CA GLY A 46 18.26 27.53 31.26
C GLY A 46 19.01 27.54 32.59
N ARG A 47 18.47 26.86 33.62
CA ARG A 47 19.24 26.65 34.88
C ARG A 47 20.51 25.85 34.57
N GLU A 48 20.34 24.77 33.83
CA GLU A 48 21.37 24.06 33.09
C GLU A 48 20.90 24.08 31.63
N HIS A 49 21.61 24.75 30.73
CA HIS A 49 21.11 24.97 29.36
C HIS A 49 21.66 23.91 28.38
N MET A 50 22.96 23.68 28.44
CA MET A 50 23.67 22.71 27.62
C MET A 50 25.03 22.38 28.26
N ALA A 51 25.72 21.37 27.77
CA ALA A 51 27.10 21.09 28.13
C ALA A 51 27.99 20.78 26.92
N LEU A 52 29.27 21.10 27.02
CA LEU A 52 30.30 20.66 26.08
C LEU A 52 31.00 19.44 26.69
N LEU A 53 30.87 18.29 26.03
CA LEU A 53 31.47 17.02 26.45
C LEU A 53 32.76 16.76 25.69
N ARG A 54 33.87 16.65 26.41
CA ARG A 54 35.16 16.24 25.86
C ARG A 54 35.12 14.74 25.55
N LYS A 55 35.41 14.37 24.31
CA LYS A 55 35.54 12.98 23.86
C LYS A 55 36.99 12.52 24.06
N LEU A 56 37.21 11.21 24.03
CA LEU A 56 38.55 10.61 24.15
C LEU A 56 39.52 11.09 23.06
N SER A 57 39.02 11.53 21.90
CA SER A 57 39.82 12.14 20.83
C SER A 57 40.38 13.52 21.18
N GLY A 58 39.93 14.14 22.27
CA GLY A 58 40.18 15.54 22.61
C GLY A 58 39.25 16.53 21.91
N ASP A 59 38.33 16.05 21.07
CA ASP A 59 37.26 16.87 20.51
C ASP A 59 36.14 17.09 21.52
N TYR A 60 35.35 18.15 21.32
CA TYR A 60 34.16 18.41 22.11
C TYR A 60 32.90 18.08 21.32
N ALA A 61 31.86 17.60 22.00
CA ALA A 61 30.53 17.39 21.45
C ALA A 61 29.49 18.16 22.26
N LEU A 62 28.40 18.56 21.60
CA LEU A 62 27.26 19.22 22.22
C LEU A 62 26.42 18.22 23.02
N ASP A 63 26.04 18.57 24.23
CA ASP A 63 25.07 17.85 25.05
C ASP A 63 23.94 18.82 25.43
N LEU A 64 22.70 18.49 25.07
CA LEU A 64 21.55 19.37 25.23
C LEU A 64 20.68 18.91 26.38
N PHE A 65 20.21 19.86 27.19
CA PHE A 65 19.33 19.58 28.31
C PHE A 65 17.90 19.98 27.98
N GLY A 66 17.00 19.00 27.96
CA GLY A 66 15.59 19.20 27.63
C GLY A 66 15.39 19.90 26.28
N ASP A 67 14.44 20.82 26.23
CA ASP A 67 14.02 21.53 25.00
C ASP A 67 14.66 22.94 24.88
N HIS A 68 15.80 23.15 25.53
CA HIS A 68 16.49 24.44 25.50
C HIS A 68 17.09 24.74 24.12
N TYR A 69 16.60 25.81 23.49
CA TYR A 69 17.08 26.22 22.17
C TYR A 69 18.56 26.61 22.22
N THR A 70 19.40 25.87 21.49
CA THR A 70 20.82 26.18 21.28
C THR A 70 21.10 26.20 19.79
N GLU A 71 21.76 27.24 19.30
CA GLU A 71 22.18 27.38 17.91
C GLU A 71 23.70 27.19 17.82
N VAL A 72 24.19 26.41 16.84
CA VAL A 72 25.61 26.26 16.49
C VAL A 72 25.81 26.71 15.05
N ASN A 73 26.63 27.74 14.84
CA ASN A 73 26.95 28.32 13.53
C ASN A 73 25.73 28.64 12.65
N GLY A 74 24.66 29.20 13.23
CA GLY A 74 23.45 29.58 12.48
C GLY A 74 22.38 28.48 12.38
N ASN A 75 22.63 27.27 12.88
CA ASN A 75 21.70 26.15 12.83
C ASN A 75 21.34 25.68 14.23
N ALA A 76 20.15 25.10 14.44
CA ALA A 76 19.81 24.47 15.72
C ALA A 76 20.81 23.33 16.01
N GLY A 77 21.42 23.37 17.19
CA GLY A 77 22.40 22.37 17.61
C GLY A 77 21.76 21.01 17.80
N GLU A 78 22.52 19.96 17.51
CA GLU A 78 22.07 18.58 17.69
C GLU A 78 22.81 17.91 18.87
N PRO A 79 22.15 17.00 19.62
CA PRO A 79 22.84 16.18 20.61
C PRO A 79 24.00 15.42 19.96
N GLU A 80 25.13 15.39 20.66
CA GLU A 80 26.40 14.82 20.24
C GLU A 80 27.06 15.46 19.01
N GLU A 81 26.59 16.63 18.55
CA GLU A 81 27.19 17.36 17.45
C GLU A 81 28.65 17.72 17.78
N ALA A 82 29.59 17.30 16.93
CA ALA A 82 31.00 17.62 17.10
C ALA A 82 31.25 19.12 16.91
N ILE A 83 31.95 19.73 17.88
CA ILE A 83 32.15 21.17 17.95
C ILE A 83 33.46 21.56 17.27
N PRO A 84 33.42 22.24 16.11
CA PRO A 84 34.64 22.68 15.44
C PRO A 84 35.31 23.84 16.20
N ASN A 85 36.63 23.96 16.03
CA ASN A 85 37.34 25.16 16.45
C ASN A 85 36.75 26.40 15.76
N GLY A 86 36.41 27.42 16.53
CA GLY A 86 35.74 28.63 16.05
C GLY A 86 34.21 28.55 16.00
N ALA A 87 33.57 27.49 16.51
CA ALA A 87 32.11 27.38 16.50
C ALA A 87 31.46 28.49 17.33
N LYS A 88 30.44 29.14 16.76
CA LYS A 88 29.61 30.16 17.42
C LYS A 88 28.34 29.52 17.97
N PHE A 89 28.06 29.76 19.25
CA PHE A 89 26.85 29.32 19.93
C PHE A 89 25.90 30.49 20.19
N VAL A 90 24.58 30.29 20.07
CA VAL A 90 23.53 31.23 20.51
C VAL A 90 22.55 30.48 21.40
N LEU A 91 22.24 31.02 22.59
CA LEU A 91 21.43 30.32 23.59
C LEU A 91 20.01 30.91 23.73
N GLY A 92 19.04 30.07 24.06
CA GLY A 92 17.68 30.43 24.47
C GLY A 92 16.72 30.83 23.35
N ARG A 93 17.17 31.66 22.40
CA ARG A 93 16.40 32.08 21.23
C ARG A 93 17.32 32.61 20.13
N HIS A 94 16.81 32.74 18.90
CA HIS A 94 17.51 33.47 17.86
C HIS A 94 17.88 34.89 18.32
N GLY A 95 19.14 35.27 18.15
CA GLY A 95 19.69 36.55 18.66
C GLY A 95 19.85 36.62 20.18
N GLY A 96 19.79 35.49 20.89
CA GLY A 96 20.12 35.39 22.31
C GLY A 96 21.61 35.62 22.61
N PRO A 97 22.04 35.44 23.88
CA PRO A 97 23.46 35.53 24.23
C PRO A 97 24.27 34.52 23.42
N SER A 98 25.50 34.90 23.07
CA SER A 98 26.33 34.09 22.18
C SER A 98 27.79 34.11 22.58
N PHE A 99 28.49 33.04 22.24
CA PHE A 99 29.92 32.88 22.45
C PHE A 99 30.55 32.10 21.30
N VAL A 100 31.87 32.20 21.15
CA VAL A 100 32.66 31.35 20.24
C VAL A 100 33.62 30.51 21.05
N VAL A 101 33.80 29.26 20.63
CA VAL A 101 34.78 28.37 21.24
C VAL A 101 36.05 28.28 20.40
N ALA A 102 37.19 28.33 21.07
CA ALA A 102 38.50 28.04 20.50
C ALA A 102 39.04 26.75 21.13
N VAL A 103 39.29 25.73 20.32
CA VAL A 103 39.80 24.43 20.78
C VAL A 103 41.28 24.33 20.40
N ASP A 104 42.16 24.36 21.39
CA ASP A 104 43.59 24.14 21.19
C ASP A 104 43.89 22.64 21.28
N ARG A 105 44.34 22.07 20.15
CA ARG A 105 44.66 20.65 19.96
C ARG A 105 46.17 20.36 20.11
N SER A 106 46.96 21.31 20.58
CA SER A 106 48.43 21.21 20.59
C SER A 106 49.01 20.21 21.61
N SER A 107 48.21 19.58 22.48
CA SER A 107 48.69 18.76 23.59
C SER A 107 48.73 17.23 23.36
N THR A 108 48.06 16.68 22.34
CA THR A 108 47.95 15.21 22.15
C THR A 108 48.71 14.71 20.91
N SER A 109 49.86 14.08 21.15
CA SER A 109 50.74 13.38 20.19
C SER A 109 51.63 14.27 19.31
N LYS A 110 52.85 14.56 19.80
CA LYS A 110 53.95 15.15 19.02
C LYS A 110 54.60 14.16 18.02
N SER A 111 54.13 12.93 17.89
CA SER A 111 54.85 11.88 17.13
C SER A 111 54.13 11.37 15.87
N LEU A 112 52.90 11.80 15.58
CA LEU A 112 52.17 11.36 14.40
C LEU A 112 51.81 12.54 13.47
N PRO A 113 51.99 12.40 12.15
CA PRO A 113 51.61 13.42 11.20
C PRO A 113 50.10 13.68 11.24
N ARG A 114 49.71 14.94 11.03
CA ARG A 114 48.32 15.40 11.08
C ARG A 114 47.46 14.60 10.09
N THR A 115 46.43 13.91 10.58
CA THR A 115 45.47 13.17 9.75
C THR A 115 44.87 14.10 8.70
N GLN A 116 44.86 13.66 7.44
CA GLN A 116 44.21 14.41 6.36
C GLN A 116 42.72 14.63 6.68
N PRO A 117 42.15 15.79 6.32
CA PRO A 117 40.73 16.06 6.55
C PRO A 117 39.88 15.00 5.84
N GLN A 118 39.17 14.19 6.63
CA GLN A 118 38.23 13.20 6.11
C GLN A 118 36.89 13.86 5.80
N ALA A 119 36.18 13.35 4.79
CA ALA A 119 34.86 13.82 4.41
C ALA A 119 33.89 13.66 5.59
N ARG A 120 33.22 14.76 5.98
CA ARG A 120 32.21 14.74 7.04
C ARG A 120 30.93 14.10 6.52
N SER A 121 30.41 13.11 7.24
CA SER A 121 29.03 12.67 7.09
C SER A 121 28.10 13.79 7.57
N VAL A 122 27.09 14.12 6.75
CA VAL A 122 26.05 15.07 7.13
C VAL A 122 25.19 14.42 8.22
N PRO A 123 24.99 15.05 9.40
CA PRO A 123 24.14 14.49 10.44
C PRO A 123 22.72 14.23 9.93
N LEU A 124 22.14 13.12 10.40
CA LEU A 124 20.86 12.56 9.92
C LEU A 124 19.69 13.54 10.03
N ARG A 125 19.72 14.45 11.02
CA ARG A 125 18.68 15.48 11.22
C ARG A 125 18.86 16.70 10.32
N ALA A 126 20.09 17.08 9.95
CA ALA A 126 20.33 18.08 8.89
C ALA A 126 19.85 17.58 7.51
N ALA A 127 19.93 16.28 7.26
CA ALA A 127 19.31 15.64 6.09
C ALA A 127 17.77 15.60 6.19
N ALA A 128 17.21 15.36 7.38
CA ALA A 128 15.76 15.33 7.61
C ALA A 128 15.09 16.72 7.65
N THR A 129 15.75 17.76 8.18
CA THR A 129 15.27 19.16 8.08
C THR A 129 15.47 19.72 6.69
N ARG A 130 16.50 19.31 5.95
CA ARG A 130 16.56 19.53 4.50
C ARG A 130 15.41 18.81 3.81
N ALA A 131 15.11 17.54 4.11
CA ALA A 131 13.98 16.82 3.53
C ALA A 131 12.62 17.46 3.87
N ARG A 132 12.40 17.97 5.10
CA ARG A 132 11.20 18.75 5.47
C ARG A 132 11.15 20.12 4.79
N ARG A 133 12.28 20.83 4.69
CA ARG A 133 12.36 22.09 3.93
C ARG A 133 12.14 21.84 2.43
N TYR A 134 12.64 20.75 1.85
CA TYR A 134 12.37 20.35 0.46
C TYR A 134 10.98 19.76 0.26
N ALA A 135 10.32 19.22 1.29
CA ALA A 135 8.91 18.82 1.22
C ALA A 135 7.98 20.04 1.25
N VAL A 136 8.26 21.04 2.08
CA VAL A 136 7.48 22.30 2.13
C VAL A 136 7.82 23.22 0.94
N ILE A 137 9.09 23.31 0.54
CA ILE A 137 9.51 24.00 -0.69
C ILE A 137 9.05 23.20 -1.91
N GLY A 138 8.99 21.87 -1.87
CA GLY A 138 8.44 21.03 -2.93
C GLY A 138 6.94 21.23 -3.10
N LEU A 139 6.19 21.34 -1.99
CA LEU A 139 4.77 21.70 -2.01
C LEU A 139 4.56 23.14 -2.49
N ALA A 140 5.40 24.08 -2.07
CA ALA A 140 5.33 25.49 -2.46
C ALA A 140 5.82 25.74 -3.90
N VAL A 141 6.82 25.01 -4.40
CA VAL A 141 7.30 25.06 -5.79
C VAL A 141 6.36 24.28 -6.70
N ALA A 142 5.68 23.23 -6.21
CA ALA A 142 4.56 22.62 -6.92
C ALA A 142 3.36 23.58 -7.01
N LEU A 143 2.99 24.29 -5.93
CA LEU A 143 1.91 25.29 -5.95
C LEU A 143 2.26 26.52 -6.78
N VAL A 144 3.47 27.09 -6.63
CA VAL A 144 3.94 28.24 -7.42
C VAL A 144 4.25 27.84 -8.87
N GLY A 145 4.66 26.60 -9.11
CA GLY A 145 4.80 26.02 -10.45
C GLY A 145 3.44 25.82 -11.13
N VAL A 146 2.43 25.29 -10.42
CA VAL A 146 1.07 25.09 -10.93
C VAL A 146 0.35 26.43 -11.15
N VAL A 147 0.52 27.41 -10.25
CA VAL A 147 -0.05 28.76 -10.40
C VAL A 147 0.71 29.59 -11.43
N GLY A 148 2.03 29.49 -11.48
CA GLY A 148 2.91 30.21 -12.42
C GLY A 148 2.80 29.70 -13.86
N LEU A 149 2.81 28.37 -14.09
CA LEU A 149 2.45 27.81 -15.39
C LEU A 149 0.98 28.10 -15.73
N GLY A 150 0.07 28.01 -14.75
CA GLY A 150 -1.34 28.31 -14.96
C GLY A 150 -1.59 29.74 -15.43
N LEU A 151 -0.87 30.73 -14.89
CA LEU A 151 -0.95 32.13 -15.33
C LEU A 151 -0.25 32.38 -16.67
N ALA A 152 0.97 31.86 -16.86
CA ALA A 152 1.72 32.03 -18.12
C ALA A 152 0.97 31.39 -19.30
N VAL A 153 0.37 30.21 -19.09
CA VAL A 153 -0.42 29.51 -20.09
C VAL A 153 -1.79 30.17 -20.30
N ARG A 154 -2.43 30.76 -19.29
CA ARG A 154 -3.68 31.53 -19.47
C ARG A 154 -3.48 32.80 -20.31
N ILE A 155 -2.30 33.40 -20.24
CA ILE A 155 -1.90 34.56 -21.06
C ILE A 155 -1.64 34.11 -22.52
N GLU A 156 -1.00 32.94 -22.71
CA GLU A 156 -0.71 32.39 -24.04
C GLU A 156 -1.94 31.71 -24.73
N MET A 157 -2.87 31.14 -23.94
CA MET A 157 -4.09 30.44 -24.41
C MET A 157 -5.12 31.34 -25.11
N ARG A 158 -4.94 32.67 -25.09
CA ARG A 158 -5.79 33.61 -25.85
C ARG A 158 -5.49 33.64 -27.35
N LYS A 159 -4.41 33.00 -27.83
CA LYS A 159 -4.05 33.01 -29.25
C LYS A 159 -3.80 31.59 -29.79
N GLN A 160 -4.88 30.98 -30.27
CA GLN A 160 -4.96 29.90 -31.28
C GLN A 160 -4.32 28.52 -30.97
N HIS A 161 -5.10 27.45 -31.21
CA HIS A 161 -4.81 26.00 -31.09
C HIS A 161 -5.03 25.34 -29.72
N GLY A 162 -6.31 25.08 -29.39
CA GLY A 162 -6.76 24.56 -28.09
C GLY A 162 -6.48 23.09 -27.81
N ASP A 163 -6.65 22.16 -28.76
CA ASP A 163 -6.82 20.75 -28.37
C ASP A 163 -5.52 19.93 -28.36
N GLN A 164 -4.64 20.09 -29.36
CA GLN A 164 -3.33 19.41 -29.38
C GLN A 164 -2.40 19.90 -28.27
N ARG A 165 -2.46 21.19 -27.93
CA ARG A 165 -1.68 21.77 -26.84
C ARG A 165 -2.23 21.40 -25.46
N ARG A 166 -3.54 21.22 -25.30
CA ARG A 166 -4.14 20.65 -24.07
C ARG A 166 -3.70 19.21 -23.84
N ALA A 167 -3.66 18.38 -24.89
CA ALA A 167 -3.17 17.01 -24.79
C ALA A 167 -1.67 16.96 -24.44
N ALA A 168 -0.83 17.77 -25.11
CA ALA A 168 0.60 17.88 -24.81
C ALA A 168 0.85 18.44 -23.39
N PHE A 169 0.06 19.41 -22.95
CA PHE A 169 0.14 19.99 -21.62
C PHE A 169 -0.28 18.99 -20.54
N ALA A 170 -1.39 18.28 -20.72
CA ALA A 170 -1.84 17.22 -19.82
C ALA A 170 -0.80 16.09 -19.74
N ALA A 171 -0.22 15.69 -20.88
CA ALA A 171 0.89 14.73 -20.90
C ALA A 171 2.12 15.25 -20.15
N SER A 172 2.49 16.52 -20.31
CA SER A 172 3.63 17.13 -19.60
C SER A 172 3.41 17.27 -18.09
N GLN A 173 2.19 17.62 -17.65
CA GLN A 173 1.83 17.63 -16.22
C GLN A 173 1.88 16.23 -15.63
N THR A 174 1.37 15.24 -16.37
CA THR A 174 1.37 13.84 -15.93
C THR A 174 2.80 13.31 -15.80
N ALA A 175 3.67 13.62 -16.76
CA ALA A 175 5.09 13.26 -16.71
C ALA A 175 5.83 13.95 -15.55
N PHE A 176 5.56 15.22 -15.31
CA PHE A 176 6.17 15.97 -14.19
C PHE A 176 5.72 15.45 -12.82
N LEU A 177 4.42 15.16 -12.66
CA LEU A 177 3.89 14.56 -11.44
C LEU A 177 4.49 13.17 -11.20
N ALA A 178 4.59 12.34 -12.24
CA ALA A 178 5.23 11.03 -12.16
C ALA A 178 6.69 11.14 -11.70
N TYR A 179 7.45 12.07 -12.29
CA TYR A 179 8.83 12.34 -11.88
C TYR A 179 8.94 12.75 -10.41
N GLN A 180 8.04 13.61 -9.91
CA GLN A 180 8.06 14.01 -8.51
C GLN A 180 7.71 12.85 -7.56
N VAL A 181 6.71 12.03 -7.92
CA VAL A 181 6.34 10.83 -7.16
C VAL A 181 7.53 9.87 -7.08
N ASP A 182 8.20 9.64 -8.20
CA ASP A 182 9.38 8.77 -8.25
C ASP A 182 10.55 9.33 -7.42
N ALA A 183 10.78 10.64 -7.42
CA ALA A 183 11.81 11.27 -6.62
C ALA A 183 11.54 11.16 -5.11
N VAL A 184 10.30 11.38 -4.67
CA VAL A 184 9.89 11.23 -3.26
C VAL A 184 10.00 9.77 -2.82
N ASN A 185 9.50 8.84 -3.64
CA ASN A 185 9.62 7.41 -3.38
C ASN A 185 11.09 6.98 -3.32
N GLY A 186 11.94 7.47 -4.22
CA GLY A 186 13.38 7.20 -4.20
C GLY A 186 14.05 7.66 -2.91
N ALA A 187 13.73 8.88 -2.44
CA ALA A 187 14.26 9.40 -1.19
C ALA A 187 13.78 8.60 0.04
N GLN A 188 12.51 8.20 0.07
CA GLN A 188 11.95 7.35 1.12
C GLN A 188 12.62 5.97 1.15
N LYS A 189 12.79 5.32 -0.02
CA LYS A 189 13.49 4.04 -0.14
C LYS A 189 14.93 4.12 0.34
N GLN A 190 15.65 5.20 0.01
CA GLN A 190 17.01 5.40 0.48
C GLN A 190 17.06 5.58 2.01
N ALA A 191 16.13 6.36 2.58
CA ALA A 191 16.03 6.54 4.02
C ALA A 191 15.71 5.21 4.74
N ALA A 192 14.76 4.42 4.22
CA ALA A 192 14.43 3.10 4.73
C ALA A 192 15.62 2.13 4.63
N GLY A 193 16.34 2.14 3.51
CA GLY A 193 17.51 1.29 3.28
C GLY A 193 18.69 1.58 4.21
N ASN A 194 18.76 2.78 4.79
CA ASN A 194 19.75 3.13 5.81
C ASN A 194 19.35 2.61 7.21
N LEU A 195 18.06 2.34 7.44
CA LEU A 195 17.54 1.84 8.71
C LEU A 195 17.56 0.32 8.78
N ILE A 196 17.55 -0.38 7.64
CA ILE A 196 17.65 -1.84 7.56
C ILE A 196 19.11 -2.23 7.29
N SER A 197 19.71 -2.95 8.23
CA SER A 197 21.15 -3.23 8.19
C SER A 197 21.54 -4.10 6.98
N GLY A 198 22.81 -4.05 6.57
CA GLY A 198 23.33 -4.94 5.52
C GLY A 198 23.17 -6.41 5.90
N GLU A 199 23.45 -6.75 7.16
CA GLU A 199 23.30 -8.10 7.71
C GLU A 199 21.85 -8.62 7.62
N GLN A 200 20.87 -7.78 7.97
CA GLN A 200 19.46 -8.15 7.86
C GLN A 200 19.06 -8.40 6.40
N ARG A 201 19.53 -7.57 5.47
CA ARG A 201 19.29 -7.75 4.04
C ARG A 201 19.89 -9.04 3.51
N GLU A 202 21.14 -9.34 3.90
CA GLU A 202 21.81 -10.58 3.51
C GLU A 202 21.11 -11.82 4.09
N ARG A 203 20.69 -11.76 5.37
CA ARG A 203 19.94 -12.84 6.00
C ARG A 203 18.60 -13.06 5.32
N LEU A 204 17.85 -11.99 5.05
CA LEU A 204 16.59 -12.03 4.31
C LEU A 204 16.79 -12.72 2.95
N ASN A 205 17.83 -12.34 2.21
CA ASN A 205 18.13 -12.93 0.90
C ASN A 205 18.46 -14.42 0.96
N ARG A 206 19.17 -14.89 1.99
CA ARG A 206 19.46 -16.32 2.16
C ARG A 206 18.24 -17.15 2.58
N ALA A 207 17.25 -16.51 3.19
CA ALA A 207 16.10 -17.16 3.80
C ALA A 207 14.88 -17.30 2.87
N VAL A 208 14.94 -16.87 1.60
CA VAL A 208 13.80 -16.92 0.68
C VAL A 208 13.94 -18.01 -0.37
N PHE A 209 12.98 -18.91 -0.41
CA PHE A 209 12.97 -20.10 -1.25
C PHE A 209 12.00 -19.89 -2.41
N ALA A 210 12.40 -20.31 -3.61
CA ALA A 210 11.52 -20.35 -4.76
C ALA A 210 10.57 -21.54 -4.63
N VAL A 211 9.26 -21.32 -4.81
CA VAL A 211 8.25 -22.40 -4.84
C VAL A 211 8.04 -22.80 -6.29
N VAL A 212 8.37 -24.05 -6.62
CA VAL A 212 8.39 -24.54 -7.99
C VAL A 212 7.45 -25.73 -8.13
N LEU A 213 6.58 -25.66 -9.13
CA LEU A 213 5.85 -26.81 -9.64
C LEU A 213 6.70 -27.52 -10.68
N LYS A 214 6.97 -28.80 -10.48
CA LYS A 214 7.60 -29.67 -11.45
C LYS A 214 6.57 -30.67 -11.95
N ASP A 215 6.25 -30.61 -13.24
CA ASP A 215 5.29 -31.53 -13.83
C ASP A 215 5.90 -32.92 -14.08
N SER A 216 5.04 -33.90 -14.39
CA SER A 216 5.45 -35.27 -14.73
C SER A 216 6.42 -35.40 -15.91
N ASN A 217 6.51 -34.39 -16.78
CA ASN A 217 7.48 -34.33 -17.89
C ASN A 217 8.80 -33.65 -17.50
N GLY A 218 8.93 -33.25 -16.23
CA GLY A 218 10.09 -32.53 -15.71
C GLY A 218 10.11 -31.04 -16.08
N ARG A 219 9.01 -30.48 -16.60
CA ARG A 219 8.91 -29.03 -16.86
C ARG A 219 8.66 -28.31 -15.55
N GLU A 220 9.26 -27.14 -15.42
CA GLU A 220 9.25 -26.40 -14.17
C GLU A 220 8.57 -25.04 -14.35
N ARG A 221 7.75 -24.67 -13.37
CA ARG A 221 7.07 -23.39 -13.30
C ARG A 221 7.25 -22.80 -11.91
N LEU A 222 7.78 -21.58 -11.85
CA LEU A 222 7.82 -20.81 -10.62
C LEU A 222 6.39 -20.37 -10.25
N LEU A 223 5.99 -20.65 -9.01
CA LEU A 223 4.66 -20.28 -8.50
C LEU A 223 4.71 -19.06 -7.58
N GLY A 224 5.80 -18.92 -6.82
CA GLY A 224 5.93 -17.86 -5.83
C GLY A 224 7.17 -18.03 -4.95
N THR A 225 7.10 -17.44 -3.77
CA THR A 225 8.17 -17.43 -2.77
C THR A 225 7.67 -18.06 -1.46
N ALA A 226 8.56 -18.74 -0.75
CA ALA A 226 8.34 -19.24 0.60
C ALA A 226 9.56 -18.95 1.48
N TRP A 227 9.44 -19.04 2.80
CA TRP A 227 10.56 -18.79 3.71
C TRP A 227 10.43 -19.57 5.02
N PRO A 228 11.52 -20.03 5.64
CA PRO A 228 11.45 -20.88 6.82
C PRO A 228 10.99 -20.14 8.10
N VAL A 229 9.94 -20.67 8.75
CA VAL A 229 9.44 -20.23 10.06
C VAL A 229 9.84 -21.17 11.19
N ARG A 230 10.13 -22.43 10.86
CA ARG A 230 10.65 -23.49 11.73
C ARG A 230 11.55 -24.42 10.89
N PRO A 231 12.33 -25.34 11.49
CA PRO A 231 13.26 -26.19 10.74
C PRO A 231 12.63 -26.96 9.56
N THR A 232 11.37 -27.37 9.66
CA THR A 232 10.66 -28.16 8.63
C THR A 232 9.41 -27.46 8.09
N LEU A 233 9.21 -26.18 8.41
CA LEU A 233 8.04 -25.41 7.98
C LEU A 233 8.45 -24.11 7.32
N LEU A 234 7.86 -23.85 6.16
CA LEU A 234 8.01 -22.60 5.44
C LEU A 234 6.65 -21.90 5.33
N ALA A 235 6.63 -20.57 5.46
CA ALA A 235 5.44 -19.77 5.20
C ALA A 235 5.42 -19.29 3.75
N THR A 236 4.21 -19.15 3.19
CA THR A 236 3.94 -18.61 1.85
C THR A 236 2.49 -18.07 1.79
N ASN A 237 2.00 -17.67 0.62
CA ASN A 237 0.58 -17.33 0.44
C ASN A 237 -0.30 -18.59 0.30
N ALA A 238 -1.57 -18.48 0.70
CA ALA A 238 -2.55 -19.54 0.54
C ALA A 238 -2.77 -19.91 -0.93
N HIS A 239 -2.85 -18.92 -1.82
CA HIS A 239 -3.05 -19.19 -3.25
C HIS A 239 -1.87 -19.94 -3.89
N VAL A 240 -0.64 -19.75 -3.38
CA VAL A 240 0.55 -20.51 -3.81
C VAL A 240 0.46 -21.96 -3.30
N ALA A 241 0.11 -22.14 -2.03
CA ALA A 241 -0.02 -23.47 -1.42
C ALA A 241 -1.16 -24.31 -2.01
N LYS A 242 -2.26 -23.68 -2.46
CA LYS A 242 -3.42 -24.36 -3.08
C LYS A 242 -3.11 -25.06 -4.40
N ASP A 243 -2.01 -24.73 -5.06
CA ASP A 243 -1.59 -25.49 -6.24
C ASP A 243 -1.16 -26.93 -5.88
N MET A 244 -0.84 -27.22 -4.61
CA MET A 244 -0.64 -28.61 -4.15
C MET A 244 -1.90 -29.47 -4.28
N GLU A 245 -3.09 -28.89 -4.08
CA GLU A 245 -4.37 -29.61 -4.19
C GLU A 245 -4.73 -29.95 -5.64
N LYS A 246 -4.03 -29.34 -6.60
CA LYS A 246 -4.28 -29.47 -8.05
C LYS A 246 -3.18 -30.26 -8.79
N LEU A 247 -2.25 -30.88 -8.05
CA LEU A 247 -1.16 -31.64 -8.66
C LEU A 247 -1.73 -32.84 -9.43
N ASP A 248 -1.36 -32.97 -10.70
CA ASP A 248 -1.62 -34.18 -11.45
C ASP A 248 -0.73 -35.33 -10.94
N LYS A 249 -1.12 -36.57 -11.27
CA LYS A 249 -0.33 -37.74 -10.89
C LYS A 249 1.08 -37.65 -11.48
N GLY A 250 2.08 -37.54 -10.61
CA GLY A 250 3.49 -37.45 -10.99
C GLY A 250 4.05 -36.03 -10.94
N ASP A 251 3.22 -35.02 -10.71
CA ASP A 251 3.68 -33.67 -10.43
C ASP A 251 4.21 -33.58 -8.99
N THR A 252 5.14 -32.66 -8.75
CA THR A 252 5.72 -32.42 -7.43
C THR A 252 5.85 -30.93 -7.17
N LEU A 253 5.47 -30.51 -5.97
CA LEU A 253 5.73 -29.17 -5.46
C LEU A 253 7.06 -29.18 -4.68
N LEU A 254 7.97 -28.27 -5.03
CA LEU A 254 9.31 -28.18 -4.47
C LEU A 254 9.54 -26.78 -3.90
N VAL A 255 10.39 -26.68 -2.87
CA VAL A 255 11.01 -25.41 -2.48
C VAL A 255 12.51 -25.48 -2.71
N ARG A 256 13.08 -24.38 -3.21
CA ARG A 256 14.48 -24.29 -3.60
C ARG A 256 15.16 -23.09 -2.95
N PRO A 257 16.30 -23.28 -2.27
CA PRO A 257 17.03 -22.17 -1.67
C PRO A 257 17.64 -21.25 -2.75
N PRO A 258 18.03 -20.03 -2.39
CA PRO A 258 18.79 -19.13 -3.26
C PRO A 258 20.08 -19.76 -3.79
N GLY A 259 20.50 -19.35 -4.98
CA GLY A 259 21.74 -19.74 -5.63
C GLY A 259 21.59 -20.83 -6.69
N GLY A 260 22.72 -21.27 -7.24
CA GLY A 260 22.79 -22.27 -8.32
C GLY A 260 22.88 -23.73 -7.84
N GLY A 261 22.68 -24.00 -6.55
CA GLY A 261 22.80 -25.34 -5.98
C GLY A 261 21.64 -26.26 -6.39
N ALA A 262 21.90 -27.54 -6.63
CA ALA A 262 20.88 -28.54 -6.97
C ALA A 262 19.99 -28.98 -5.78
N GLU A 263 20.07 -28.29 -4.64
CA GLU A 263 19.25 -28.62 -3.47
C GLU A 263 17.78 -28.30 -3.76
N GLU A 264 16.94 -29.31 -3.56
CA GLU A 264 15.49 -29.26 -3.73
C GLU A 264 14.86 -29.95 -2.53
N TYR A 265 13.83 -29.34 -1.96
CA TYR A 265 13.09 -29.92 -0.85
C TYR A 265 11.65 -30.16 -1.28
N PRO A 266 11.21 -31.43 -1.42
CA PRO A 266 9.83 -31.75 -1.71
C PRO A 266 8.89 -31.26 -0.60
N VAL A 267 7.81 -30.60 -1.00
CA VAL A 267 6.73 -30.23 -0.11
C VAL A 267 5.84 -31.45 0.11
N VAL A 268 5.77 -31.93 1.35
CA VAL A 268 5.03 -33.15 1.71
C VAL A 268 3.62 -32.87 2.21
N SER A 269 3.35 -31.65 2.69
CA SER A 269 2.00 -31.20 3.00
C SER A 269 1.89 -29.67 3.07
N THR A 270 0.66 -29.17 2.96
CA THR A 270 0.34 -27.76 3.15
C THR A 270 -0.73 -27.57 4.22
N VAL A 271 -0.72 -26.41 4.86
CA VAL A 271 -1.78 -25.96 5.77
C VAL A 271 -2.16 -24.54 5.38
N VAL A 272 -3.34 -24.38 4.79
CA VAL A 272 -3.91 -23.08 4.39
C VAL A 272 -4.61 -22.42 5.57
N HIS A 273 -4.48 -21.10 5.72
CA HIS A 273 -5.20 -20.36 6.76
C HIS A 273 -6.73 -20.50 6.57
N PRO A 274 -7.50 -20.95 7.58
CA PRO A 274 -8.94 -21.20 7.44
C PRO A 274 -9.74 -19.94 7.07
N GLY A 275 -9.28 -18.77 7.50
CA GLY A 275 -9.82 -17.48 7.08
C GLY A 275 -9.82 -17.21 5.57
N PHE A 276 -8.95 -17.87 4.79
CA PHE A 276 -8.82 -17.61 3.35
C PHE A 276 -10.11 -17.94 2.59
N ASP A 277 -10.67 -19.13 2.84
CA ASP A 277 -11.94 -19.55 2.23
C ASP A 277 -13.14 -19.01 2.99
N ALA A 278 -13.03 -18.85 4.31
CA ALA A 278 -14.12 -18.31 5.13
C ALA A 278 -14.46 -16.86 4.76
N LEU A 279 -13.47 -15.99 4.60
CA LEU A 279 -13.68 -14.61 4.18
C LEU A 279 -14.26 -14.54 2.76
N GLN A 280 -13.70 -15.31 1.81
CA GLN A 280 -14.24 -15.36 0.45
C GLN A 280 -15.69 -15.85 0.42
N LYS A 281 -16.03 -16.84 1.26
CA LYS A 281 -17.41 -17.32 1.39
C LYS A 281 -18.32 -16.25 2.00
N PHE A 282 -17.85 -15.54 3.02
CA PHE A 282 -18.56 -14.42 3.64
C PHE A 282 -18.85 -13.32 2.60
N GLU A 283 -17.82 -12.87 1.87
CA GLU A 283 -17.94 -11.88 0.79
C GLU A 283 -18.89 -12.37 -0.30
N ARG A 284 -18.77 -13.61 -0.76
CA ARG A 284 -19.68 -14.17 -1.78
C ARG A 284 -21.12 -14.34 -1.31
N SER A 285 -21.37 -14.34 0.01
CA SER A 285 -22.71 -14.42 0.57
C SER A 285 -23.39 -13.05 0.71
N ASP A 286 -22.63 -11.95 0.68
CA ASP A 286 -23.17 -10.60 0.74
C ASP A 286 -23.11 -9.94 -0.66
N PRO A 287 -24.26 -9.58 -1.26
CA PRO A 287 -24.38 -8.92 -2.55
C PRO A 287 -23.46 -7.73 -2.79
N PHE A 288 -23.10 -7.06 -1.70
CA PHE A 288 -22.25 -5.91 -1.74
C PHE A 288 -20.85 -6.24 -2.28
N TYR A 289 -20.33 -7.44 -2.01
CA TYR A 289 -18.98 -7.85 -2.41
C TYR A 289 -18.93 -8.74 -3.62
N VAL A 290 -20.04 -9.39 -4.00
CA VAL A 290 -20.02 -10.39 -5.06
C VAL A 290 -19.53 -9.76 -6.36
N PRO A 291 -18.33 -10.14 -6.84
CA PRO A 291 -17.88 -9.77 -8.17
C PRO A 291 -18.70 -10.63 -9.12
N THR A 292 -19.44 -10.00 -10.02
CA THR A 292 -20.03 -10.70 -11.16
C THR A 292 -18.88 -11.10 -12.09
N PHE A 293 -18.19 -12.20 -11.80
CA PHE A 293 -17.10 -12.69 -12.64
C PHE A 293 -17.61 -12.96 -14.07
N GLY A 294 -17.28 -12.03 -14.96
CA GLY A 294 -17.65 -11.95 -16.36
C GLY A 294 -17.12 -10.64 -16.94
N LYS A 295 -17.07 -10.48 -18.27
CA LYS A 295 -16.50 -9.31 -18.97
C LYS A 295 -17.12 -7.95 -18.61
N ALA A 296 -18.16 -7.92 -17.77
CA ALA A 296 -18.87 -6.73 -17.33
C ALA A 296 -19.32 -6.82 -15.86
N GLY A 297 -18.48 -7.39 -14.98
CA GLY A 297 -18.77 -7.47 -13.55
C GLY A 297 -18.64 -6.13 -12.84
N ILE A 298 -19.61 -5.78 -11.99
CA ILE A 298 -19.41 -4.72 -10.99
C ILE A 298 -18.72 -5.37 -9.80
N THR A 299 -17.66 -4.76 -9.29
CA THR A 299 -17.28 -4.98 -7.89
C THR A 299 -17.42 -3.65 -7.18
N LEU A 300 -18.39 -3.53 -6.26
CA LEU A 300 -18.68 -2.26 -5.60
C LEU A 300 -17.55 -1.84 -4.66
N LEU A 301 -16.97 -2.83 -3.97
CA LEU A 301 -15.62 -2.77 -3.42
C LEU A 301 -14.81 -3.87 -4.11
N GLY A 302 -14.12 -3.51 -5.20
CA GLY A 302 -13.10 -4.35 -5.82
C GLY A 302 -11.92 -4.57 -4.89
N ILE A 303 -12.12 -5.32 -3.80
CA ILE A 303 -11.08 -5.82 -2.92
C ILE A 303 -10.42 -6.98 -3.68
N GLY A 304 -9.70 -6.66 -4.76
CA GLY A 304 -8.97 -7.64 -5.58
C GLY A 304 -7.77 -8.26 -4.85
N VAL A 305 -7.74 -8.16 -3.53
CA VAL A 305 -6.67 -8.58 -2.63
C VAL A 305 -7.27 -9.62 -1.70
N PRO A 306 -6.95 -10.91 -1.85
CA PRO A 306 -7.51 -11.93 -0.99
C PRO A 306 -7.04 -11.72 0.46
N GLY A 307 -7.98 -11.69 1.41
CA GLY A 307 -7.65 -11.69 2.84
C GLY A 307 -7.26 -13.07 3.35
N TYR A 308 -6.50 -13.13 4.44
CA TYR A 308 -5.99 -14.38 5.03
C TYR A 308 -5.17 -15.24 4.05
N ASP A 309 -4.55 -14.62 3.06
CA ASP A 309 -3.78 -15.30 2.02
C ASP A 309 -2.42 -15.75 2.53
N VAL A 310 -2.43 -16.69 3.48
CA VAL A 310 -1.25 -17.21 4.18
C VAL A 310 -1.38 -18.73 4.32
N ALA A 311 -0.27 -19.44 4.17
CA ALA A 311 -0.20 -20.89 4.36
C ALA A 311 1.18 -21.33 4.87
N LEU A 312 1.24 -22.56 5.35
CA LEU A 312 2.48 -23.27 5.66
C LEU A 312 2.72 -24.39 4.64
N LEU A 313 3.97 -24.54 4.22
CA LEU A 313 4.50 -25.68 3.48
C LEU A 313 5.35 -26.51 4.45
N ARG A 314 5.17 -27.84 4.46
CA ARG A 314 6.00 -28.77 5.21
C ARG A 314 6.97 -29.49 4.29
N ILE A 315 8.22 -29.60 4.72
CA ILE A 315 9.24 -30.44 4.12
C ILE A 315 9.76 -31.45 5.14
N GLU A 316 10.45 -32.50 4.70
CA GLU A 316 11.04 -33.51 5.61
C GLU A 316 12.43 -33.12 6.11
N THR A 317 13.18 -32.35 5.33
CA THR A 317 14.54 -31.95 5.68
C THR A 317 14.54 -30.81 6.69
N GLU A 318 15.32 -30.95 7.76
CA GLU A 318 15.56 -29.85 8.71
C GLU A 318 16.50 -28.80 8.11
N LEU A 319 16.00 -27.58 7.98
CA LEU A 319 16.75 -26.43 7.53
C LEU A 319 17.61 -25.87 8.65
N LYS A 320 18.73 -25.27 8.25
CA LYS A 320 19.69 -24.67 9.19
C LYS A 320 19.04 -23.50 9.94
N PRO A 321 19.36 -23.29 11.23
CA PRO A 321 18.76 -22.21 12.02
C PRO A 321 19.01 -20.79 11.49
N ASP A 322 20.09 -20.56 10.73
CA ASP A 322 20.49 -19.25 10.23
C ASP A 322 19.59 -18.74 9.08
N VAL A 323 18.90 -19.64 8.38
CA VAL A 323 17.91 -19.30 7.34
C VAL A 323 16.48 -19.21 7.86
N ILE A 324 16.24 -19.46 9.15
CA ILE A 324 14.92 -19.29 9.77
C ILE A 324 14.74 -17.82 10.13
N LEU A 325 13.65 -17.20 9.66
CA LEU A 325 13.33 -15.81 9.97
C LEU A 325 12.45 -15.72 11.22
N PRO A 326 12.78 -14.85 12.19
CA PRO A 326 11.94 -14.66 13.36
C PRO A 326 10.66 -13.89 12.98
N LEU A 327 9.52 -14.34 13.50
CA LEU A 327 8.27 -13.56 13.45
C LEU A 327 8.33 -12.41 14.46
N ALA A 328 7.77 -11.25 14.10
CA ALA A 328 7.51 -10.19 15.04
C ALA A 328 6.42 -10.62 16.05
N SER A 329 6.53 -10.15 17.29
CA SER A 329 5.50 -10.39 18.31
C SER A 329 4.23 -9.61 18.03
N THR A 330 3.11 -10.00 18.63
CA THR A 330 1.83 -9.28 18.50
C THR A 330 1.98 -7.80 18.82
N ALA A 331 2.67 -7.45 19.93
CA ALA A 331 2.89 -6.07 20.33
C ALA A 331 3.73 -5.28 19.31
N GLU A 332 4.72 -5.92 18.67
CA GLU A 332 5.54 -5.27 17.63
C GLU A 332 4.74 -5.03 16.35
N ILE A 333 3.91 -6.02 15.95
CA ILE A 333 3.07 -5.91 14.76
C ILE A 333 1.96 -4.85 14.97
N GLU A 334 1.33 -4.81 16.14
CA GLU A 334 0.30 -3.80 16.47
C GLU A 334 0.88 -2.39 16.63
N ALA A 335 2.16 -2.26 16.94
CA ALA A 335 2.87 -0.98 17.00
C ALA A 335 3.32 -0.46 15.63
N MET A 336 3.20 -1.26 14.56
CA MET A 336 3.54 -0.85 13.21
C MET A 336 2.70 0.36 12.77
N ALA A 337 3.30 1.28 12.03
CA ALA A 337 2.67 2.50 11.60
C ALA A 337 3.10 2.92 10.18
N PRO A 338 2.30 3.74 9.47
CA PRO A 338 2.72 4.37 8.24
C PRO A 338 4.05 5.12 8.39
N GLY A 339 4.97 4.89 7.46
CA GLY A 339 6.33 5.41 7.48
C GLY A 339 7.37 4.42 8.00
N ASP A 340 6.97 3.34 8.68
CA ASP A 340 7.92 2.33 9.16
C ASP A 340 8.68 1.69 7.98
N PRO A 341 10.02 1.57 8.08
CA PRO A 341 10.83 0.98 7.03
C PRO A 341 10.63 -0.52 6.97
N VAL A 342 10.45 -1.04 5.76
CA VAL A 342 10.28 -2.47 5.51
C VAL A 342 11.12 -2.92 4.31
N ALA A 343 11.52 -4.18 4.33
CA ALA A 343 12.17 -4.84 3.20
C ALA A 343 11.52 -6.18 2.89
N THR A 344 11.52 -6.56 1.62
CA THR A 344 11.09 -7.87 1.13
C THR A 344 12.14 -8.48 0.22
N SER A 345 12.15 -9.80 0.12
CA SER A 345 12.98 -10.53 -0.83
C SER A 345 12.17 -11.66 -1.46
N GLY A 346 12.32 -11.88 -2.76
CA GLY A 346 11.54 -12.88 -3.48
C GLY A 346 11.97 -13.09 -4.91
N TYR A 347 11.14 -13.81 -5.66
CA TYR A 347 11.42 -14.19 -7.04
C TYR A 347 10.40 -13.54 -8.00
N PRO A 348 10.44 -12.22 -8.23
CA PRO A 348 9.56 -11.58 -9.20
C PRO A 348 9.84 -12.14 -10.61
N TYR A 349 8.83 -12.75 -11.23
CA TYR A 349 8.92 -13.35 -12.56
C TYR A 349 7.76 -12.98 -13.51
N GLU A 350 6.92 -11.98 -13.21
CA GLU A 350 5.98 -11.45 -14.22
C GLU A 350 6.48 -10.13 -14.83
N ASN A 351 6.65 -10.05 -16.16
CA ASN A 351 7.02 -8.83 -16.91
C ASN A 351 8.37 -8.16 -16.52
N VAL A 352 9.38 -8.95 -16.20
CA VAL A 352 10.77 -8.56 -15.86
C VAL A 352 11.68 -9.24 -16.88
N MET A 353 12.74 -8.56 -17.32
CA MET A 353 13.69 -9.19 -18.24
C MET A 353 14.47 -10.31 -17.54
N GLY A 354 14.72 -11.42 -18.24
CA GLY A 354 15.53 -12.54 -17.71
C GLY A 354 14.75 -13.60 -16.92
N GLN A 355 13.42 -13.61 -16.99
CA GLN A 355 12.57 -14.53 -16.23
C GLN A 355 12.70 -15.99 -16.68
N GLU A 356 12.96 -16.21 -17.96
CA GLU A 356 13.15 -17.54 -18.57
C GLU A 356 14.27 -18.35 -17.88
N VAL A 357 15.23 -17.65 -17.22
CA VAL A 357 16.37 -18.27 -16.55
C VAL A 357 16.25 -18.28 -15.02
N GLN A 358 15.22 -17.64 -14.44
CA GLN A 358 15.00 -17.68 -12.98
C GLN A 358 14.79 -19.09 -12.42
N PRO A 359 14.13 -20.03 -13.12
CA PRO A 359 14.09 -21.44 -12.69
C PRO A 359 15.48 -22.10 -12.65
N LEU A 360 16.43 -21.61 -13.46
CA LEU A 360 17.78 -22.17 -13.65
C LEU A 360 18.82 -21.55 -12.70
N GLY A 361 18.73 -20.25 -12.42
CA GLY A 361 19.64 -19.48 -11.56
C GLY A 361 18.88 -18.58 -10.59
N ARG A 362 18.64 -19.09 -9.37
CA ARG A 362 17.75 -18.48 -8.37
C ARG A 362 18.46 -17.34 -7.63
N THR A 363 18.33 -16.13 -8.13
CA THR A 363 18.78 -14.95 -7.38
C THR A 363 17.55 -14.18 -6.93
N PRO A 364 17.22 -14.19 -5.63
CA PRO A 364 16.11 -13.40 -5.14
C PRO A 364 16.44 -11.91 -5.23
N GLU A 365 15.41 -11.09 -5.45
CA GLU A 365 15.51 -9.65 -5.52
C GLU A 365 15.06 -9.01 -4.21
N ILE A 366 15.90 -8.14 -3.64
CA ILE A 366 15.53 -7.33 -2.48
C ILE A 366 14.84 -6.05 -2.95
N GLN A 367 13.70 -5.76 -2.33
CA GLN A 367 13.03 -4.47 -2.43
C GLN A 367 12.92 -3.84 -1.04
N ILE A 368 13.06 -2.52 -0.98
CA ILE A 368 12.98 -1.74 0.25
C ILE A 368 11.94 -0.64 0.05
N GLY A 369 11.20 -0.32 1.11
CA GLY A 369 10.19 0.72 1.10
C GLY A 369 9.69 1.00 2.51
N ASN A 370 8.45 1.47 2.59
CA ASN A 370 7.79 1.83 3.82
C ASN A 370 6.37 1.25 3.85
N VAL A 371 5.86 1.04 5.06
CA VAL A 371 4.43 0.92 5.30
C VAL A 371 3.76 2.23 4.91
N THR A 372 2.69 2.18 4.13
CA THR A 372 1.94 3.37 3.68
C THR A 372 0.59 3.49 4.38
N ALA A 373 -0.01 2.37 4.78
CA ALA A 373 -1.27 2.31 5.52
C ALA A 373 -1.43 0.93 6.19
N LEU A 374 -2.34 0.87 7.16
CA LEU A 374 -2.80 -0.36 7.83
C LEU A 374 -4.32 -0.30 7.85
N THR A 375 -4.97 -1.35 7.36
CA THR A 375 -6.43 -1.44 7.29
C THR A 375 -6.90 -2.84 7.63
N ASP A 376 -8.20 -3.04 7.82
CA ASP A 376 -8.78 -4.37 7.69
C ASP A 376 -8.84 -4.82 6.21
N PHE A 377 -9.39 -6.01 5.98
CA PHE A 377 -9.61 -6.54 4.63
C PHE A 377 -10.68 -5.79 3.84
N PHE A 378 -11.43 -4.87 4.45
CA PHE A 378 -12.40 -4.00 3.78
C PHE A 378 -11.83 -2.63 3.44
N PHE A 379 -10.51 -2.45 3.56
CA PHE A 379 -9.80 -1.17 3.33
C PHE A 379 -10.24 -0.05 4.28
N LEU A 380 -10.81 -0.41 5.43
CA LEU A 380 -11.24 0.57 6.42
C LEU A 380 -10.19 0.75 7.52
N PRO A 381 -10.06 1.97 8.07
CA PRO A 381 -9.34 2.16 9.32
C PRO A 381 -10.04 1.38 10.42
N THR A 382 -9.26 0.72 11.27
CA THR A 382 -9.76 -0.07 12.38
C THR A 382 -8.72 -0.06 13.51
N ASP A 383 -9.03 -0.68 14.64
CA ASP A 383 -8.06 -0.81 15.73
C ASP A 383 -6.85 -1.68 15.30
N PRO A 384 -5.70 -1.57 15.98
CA PRO A 384 -4.52 -2.32 15.61
C PRO A 384 -4.72 -3.83 15.60
N ALA A 385 -5.64 -4.44 16.36
CA ALA A 385 -5.81 -5.90 16.36
C ALA A 385 -6.47 -6.42 15.06
N HIS A 386 -7.32 -5.62 14.42
CA HIS A 386 -8.02 -5.97 13.18
C HIS A 386 -7.39 -5.41 11.90
N SER A 387 -6.37 -4.54 12.04
CA SER A 387 -5.67 -3.92 10.90
C SER A 387 -4.72 -4.89 10.18
N ARG A 388 -5.25 -5.99 9.63
CA ARG A 388 -4.53 -7.16 9.07
C ARG A 388 -4.02 -7.02 7.64
N LEU A 389 -4.40 -5.96 6.94
CA LEU A 389 -3.90 -5.63 5.62
C LEU A 389 -2.84 -4.53 5.72
N VAL A 390 -1.62 -4.86 5.31
CA VAL A 390 -0.48 -3.93 5.29
C VAL A 390 -0.33 -3.38 3.89
N HIS A 391 -0.35 -2.05 3.76
CA HIS A 391 -0.08 -1.36 2.51
C HIS A 391 1.38 -0.93 2.51
N HIS A 392 2.07 -1.06 1.38
CA HIS A 392 3.47 -0.65 1.24
C HIS A 392 3.79 -0.13 -0.17
N ASN A 393 4.93 0.53 -0.32
CA ASN A 393 5.41 1.07 -1.60
C ASN A 393 6.59 0.31 -2.25
N MET A 394 6.96 -0.85 -1.70
CA MET A 394 7.91 -1.75 -2.37
C MET A 394 7.35 -2.23 -3.71
N PRO A 395 8.12 -2.19 -4.82
CA PRO A 395 7.71 -2.72 -6.11
C PRO A 395 7.26 -4.19 -6.04
N THR A 396 6.26 -4.53 -6.85
CA THR A 396 5.64 -5.87 -6.87
C THR A 396 5.50 -6.34 -8.31
N ALA A 397 5.79 -7.61 -8.52
CA ALA A 397 5.48 -8.37 -9.73
C ALA A 397 5.04 -9.78 -9.32
N GLY A 398 4.33 -10.49 -10.20
CA GLY A 398 4.01 -11.91 -9.99
C GLY A 398 5.29 -12.70 -9.65
N GLY A 399 5.17 -13.68 -8.75
CA GLY A 399 6.33 -14.42 -8.20
C GLY A 399 6.84 -13.93 -6.85
N ALA A 400 6.63 -12.65 -6.52
CA ALA A 400 6.90 -12.13 -5.18
C ALA A 400 5.86 -12.59 -4.14
N SER A 401 4.75 -13.20 -4.57
CA SER A 401 3.72 -13.77 -3.70
C SER A 401 4.34 -14.74 -2.69
N GLY A 402 4.11 -14.50 -1.40
CA GLY A 402 4.55 -15.32 -0.28
C GLY A 402 5.89 -14.88 0.31
N SER A 403 6.53 -13.86 -0.27
CA SER A 403 7.76 -13.28 0.26
C SER A 403 7.57 -12.71 1.68
N PRO A 404 8.55 -12.89 2.58
CA PRO A 404 8.53 -12.26 3.89
C PRO A 404 8.80 -10.77 3.76
N ILE A 405 8.06 -9.97 4.53
CA ILE A 405 8.36 -8.55 4.75
C ILE A 405 8.92 -8.40 6.16
N ILE A 406 10.15 -7.91 6.26
CA ILE A 406 10.83 -7.65 7.53
C ILE A 406 10.81 -6.16 7.90
N ASP A 407 10.85 -5.90 9.21
CA ASP A 407 11.12 -4.58 9.78
C ASP A 407 12.63 -4.27 9.85
N ARG A 408 12.96 -3.10 10.41
CA ARG A 408 14.36 -2.69 10.71
C ARG A 408 15.10 -3.55 11.73
N PHE A 409 14.42 -4.49 12.38
CA PHE A 409 15.02 -5.43 13.33
C PHE A 409 15.23 -6.81 12.71
N GLY A 410 14.85 -7.01 11.44
CA GLY A 410 14.95 -8.29 10.75
C GLY A 410 13.88 -9.29 11.16
N LYS A 411 12.79 -8.83 11.78
CA LYS A 411 11.63 -9.65 12.15
C LYS A 411 10.56 -9.54 11.08
N VAL A 412 9.93 -10.66 10.73
CA VAL A 412 8.87 -10.70 9.74
C VAL A 412 7.60 -10.10 10.33
N VAL A 413 7.11 -9.03 9.72
CA VAL A 413 5.90 -8.29 10.12
C VAL A 413 4.73 -8.52 9.16
N ALA A 414 5.00 -8.94 7.92
CA ALA A 414 3.96 -9.26 6.96
C ALA A 414 4.43 -10.29 5.90
N VAL A 415 3.46 -10.85 5.16
CA VAL A 415 3.66 -11.74 4.01
C VAL A 415 3.14 -11.03 2.77
N HIS A 416 4.02 -10.76 1.82
CA HIS A 416 3.67 -10.09 0.57
C HIS A 416 2.63 -10.90 -0.20
N ASN A 417 1.54 -10.28 -0.68
CA ASN A 417 0.44 -11.02 -1.32
C ASN A 417 -0.06 -10.46 -2.65
N ALA A 418 -0.12 -9.14 -2.83
CA ALA A 418 -0.71 -8.56 -4.03
C ALA A 418 -0.12 -7.20 -4.41
N GLY A 419 -0.14 -6.89 -5.70
CA GLY A 419 0.09 -5.54 -6.19
C GLY A 419 -1.23 -4.81 -6.48
N ASN A 420 -1.24 -3.47 -6.40
CA ASN A 420 -2.37 -2.69 -6.93
C ASN A 420 -2.28 -2.63 -8.47
N LEU A 421 -2.79 -3.67 -9.12
CA LEU A 421 -2.70 -3.83 -10.56
C LEU A 421 -3.98 -3.30 -11.21
N TYR A 422 -3.85 -2.24 -12.03
CA TYR A 422 -4.88 -1.90 -13.00
C TYR A 422 -4.58 -2.65 -14.29
N SER A 423 -5.48 -3.53 -14.72
CA SER A 423 -5.39 -4.19 -16.03
C SER A 423 -5.79 -3.20 -17.11
N THR A 424 -4.87 -2.87 -18.02
CA THR A 424 -5.21 -2.10 -19.22
C THR A 424 -5.96 -2.97 -20.23
N ALA A 425 -6.59 -2.36 -21.24
CA ALA A 425 -7.23 -3.08 -22.34
C ALA A 425 -6.25 -3.98 -23.15
N THR A 426 -4.94 -3.75 -23.04
CA THR A 426 -3.87 -4.56 -23.64
C THR A 426 -3.40 -5.71 -22.75
N GLY A 427 -3.92 -5.84 -21.53
CA GLY A 427 -3.50 -6.86 -20.56
C GLY A 427 -2.27 -6.47 -19.72
N ASP A 428 -1.76 -5.25 -19.88
CA ASP A 428 -0.62 -4.77 -19.10
C ASP A 428 -1.04 -4.50 -17.66
N ARG A 429 -0.18 -4.91 -16.73
CA ARG A 429 -0.34 -4.75 -15.28
C ARG A 429 0.58 -3.64 -14.81
N LEU A 430 0.05 -2.44 -14.58
CA LEU A 430 0.84 -1.29 -14.13
C LEU A 430 0.30 -0.71 -12.81
N SER A 431 1.06 -0.87 -11.72
CA SER A 431 0.87 -0.08 -10.49
C SER A 431 1.75 1.17 -10.55
N ARG A 432 1.21 2.29 -11.00
CA ARG A 432 1.93 3.59 -10.98
C ARG A 432 1.86 4.30 -9.63
N ILE A 433 0.97 3.87 -8.74
CA ILE A 433 0.72 4.54 -7.45
C ILE A 433 1.59 3.94 -6.33
N GLN A 434 2.35 2.85 -6.59
CA GLN A 434 3.19 2.17 -5.59
C GLN A 434 2.45 1.93 -4.27
N ILE A 435 1.20 1.45 -4.37
CA ILE A 435 0.47 0.90 -3.23
C ILE A 435 0.37 -0.59 -3.53
N ASN A 436 0.97 -1.42 -2.72
CA ASN A 436 0.94 -2.87 -2.82
C ASN A 436 0.58 -3.42 -1.44
N TYR A 437 0.24 -4.69 -1.37
CA TYR A 437 -0.43 -5.28 -0.23
C TYR A 437 0.31 -6.49 0.32
N ALA A 438 0.17 -6.66 1.62
CA ALA A 438 0.67 -7.79 2.37
C ALA A 438 -0.27 -8.14 3.53
N GLN A 439 -0.20 -9.38 3.98
CA GLN A 439 -0.96 -9.93 5.10
C GLN A 439 -0.10 -9.84 6.37
N ARG A 440 -0.62 -9.34 7.50
CA ARG A 440 0.16 -9.33 8.76
C ARG A 440 0.68 -10.72 9.14
N ALA A 441 1.89 -10.76 9.69
CA ALA A 441 2.60 -12.01 9.98
C ALA A 441 2.06 -12.76 11.21
N ASP A 442 1.19 -12.14 12.01
CA ASP A 442 0.48 -12.83 13.09
C ASP A 442 -0.43 -13.95 12.58
N MET A 443 -0.97 -13.86 11.36
CA MET A 443 -1.67 -14.97 10.71
C MET A 443 -0.77 -16.20 10.48
N VAL A 444 0.53 -15.99 10.23
CA VAL A 444 1.52 -17.08 10.20
C VAL A 444 1.72 -17.64 11.61
N ALA A 445 1.85 -16.76 12.60
CA ALA A 445 2.01 -17.17 14.01
C ALA A 445 0.82 -18.02 14.49
N ASP A 446 -0.40 -17.64 14.11
CA ASP A 446 -1.63 -18.37 14.41
C ASP A 446 -1.64 -19.78 13.80
N LEU A 447 -1.14 -19.96 12.57
CA LEU A 447 -1.00 -21.30 11.97
C LEU A 447 0.07 -22.13 12.69
N VAL A 448 1.21 -21.50 13.01
CA VAL A 448 2.34 -22.11 13.69
C VAL A 448 1.98 -22.57 15.11
N ALA A 449 1.04 -21.87 15.76
CA ALA A 449 0.53 -22.14 17.10
C ALA A 449 -0.78 -22.97 17.12
N ASP A 450 -1.31 -23.37 15.96
CA ASP A 450 -2.60 -24.06 15.82
C ASP A 450 -3.80 -23.29 16.43
N GLN A 451 -3.77 -21.95 16.30
CA GLN A 451 -4.80 -21.03 16.79
C GLN A 451 -5.66 -20.42 15.67
N ALA A 452 -5.25 -20.58 14.40
CA ALA A 452 -5.86 -19.91 13.26
C ALA A 452 -7.37 -20.16 13.12
N ALA A 453 -7.85 -21.38 13.39
CA ALA A 453 -9.28 -21.69 13.31
C ALA A 453 -10.12 -20.97 14.38
N ALA A 454 -9.62 -20.92 15.62
CA ALA A 454 -10.29 -20.22 16.71
C ALA A 454 -10.33 -18.71 16.47
N ARG A 455 -9.23 -18.13 15.96
CA ARG A 455 -9.12 -16.71 15.58
C ARG A 455 -10.06 -16.36 14.44
N THR A 456 -10.07 -17.16 13.38
CA THR A 456 -10.97 -16.97 12.23
C THR A 456 -12.43 -16.94 12.66
N LYS A 457 -12.84 -17.85 13.56
CA LYS A 457 -14.21 -17.87 14.09
C LYS A 457 -14.56 -16.60 14.86
N ALA A 458 -13.61 -16.01 15.58
CA ALA A 458 -13.83 -14.72 16.24
C ALA A 458 -13.93 -13.57 15.22
N ASP A 459 -13.13 -13.62 14.16
CA ASP A 459 -13.12 -12.60 13.11
C ASP A 459 -14.41 -12.58 12.27
N GLU A 460 -15.10 -13.72 12.10
CA GLU A 460 -16.39 -13.77 11.39
C GLU A 460 -17.42 -12.80 11.98
N ALA A 461 -17.44 -12.66 13.32
CA ALA A 461 -18.30 -11.69 14.00
C ALA A 461 -17.85 -10.24 13.73
N TYR A 462 -16.54 -10.00 13.68
CA TYR A 462 -15.99 -8.70 13.30
C TYR A 462 -16.38 -8.33 11.86
N TRP A 463 -16.25 -9.27 10.91
CA TRP A 463 -16.66 -9.02 9.51
C TRP A 463 -18.13 -8.62 9.46
N ALA A 464 -19.04 -9.41 10.05
CA ALA A 464 -20.46 -9.07 10.06
C ALA A 464 -20.76 -7.70 10.68
N ALA A 465 -20.08 -7.35 11.79
CA ALA A 465 -20.23 -6.04 12.43
C ALA A 465 -19.72 -4.90 11.54
N GLN A 466 -18.52 -5.04 10.98
CA GLN A 466 -17.86 -4.01 10.19
C GLN A 466 -18.65 -3.71 8.91
N THR A 467 -19.21 -4.74 8.27
CA THR A 467 -19.97 -4.57 7.04
C THR A 467 -21.42 -4.18 7.29
N SER A 468 -21.94 -4.24 8.53
CA SER A 468 -23.34 -3.93 8.84
C SER A 468 -23.74 -2.50 8.43
N GLY A 469 -22.82 -1.53 8.54
CA GLY A 469 -23.04 -0.13 8.16
C GLY A 469 -22.89 0.16 6.66
N PHE A 470 -22.52 -0.84 5.86
CA PHE A 470 -22.27 -0.62 4.44
C PHE A 470 -23.59 -0.33 3.72
N LYS A 471 -23.58 0.69 2.85
CA LYS A 471 -24.73 0.99 2.01
C LYS A 471 -24.95 -0.19 1.07
N ARG A 472 -26.08 -0.88 1.26
CA ARG A 472 -26.53 -1.99 0.43
C ARG A 472 -27.64 -1.54 -0.50
N GLY A 473 -27.98 -2.42 -1.43
CA GLY A 473 -29.15 -2.23 -2.27
C GLY A 473 -28.85 -1.44 -3.53
N PHE A 474 -29.93 -1.19 -4.24
CA PHE A 474 -29.93 -0.61 -5.57
C PHE A 474 -29.15 0.71 -5.67
N ASP A 475 -29.34 1.63 -4.73
CA ASP A 475 -28.74 2.96 -4.79
C ASP A 475 -27.21 2.96 -4.58
N ALA A 476 -26.64 1.89 -4.02
CA ALA A 476 -25.19 1.73 -3.94
C ALA A 476 -24.60 1.21 -5.27
N VAL A 477 -25.35 0.35 -5.97
CA VAL A 477 -24.95 -0.30 -7.23
C VAL A 477 -25.07 0.64 -8.43
N ILE A 478 -26.13 1.45 -8.47
CA ILE A 478 -26.44 2.35 -9.58
C ILE A 478 -25.27 3.28 -9.98
N PRO A 479 -24.60 4.01 -9.07
CA PRO A 479 -23.53 4.92 -9.47
C PRO A 479 -22.36 4.23 -10.20
N VAL A 480 -22.06 2.99 -9.81
CA VAL A 480 -21.01 2.19 -10.48
C VAL A 480 -21.49 1.77 -11.87
N LEU A 481 -22.74 1.30 -11.97
CA LEU A 481 -23.36 0.94 -13.25
C LEU A 481 -23.36 2.10 -14.25
N LEU A 482 -23.82 3.28 -13.81
CA LEU A 482 -23.91 4.46 -14.65
C LEU A 482 -22.52 4.92 -15.12
N ARG A 483 -21.49 4.78 -14.28
CA ARG A 483 -20.11 5.10 -14.65
C ARG A 483 -19.56 4.11 -15.68
N ASP A 484 -19.73 2.81 -15.44
CA ASP A 484 -19.14 1.76 -16.26
C ASP A 484 -19.82 1.65 -17.64
N ASP A 485 -21.11 1.94 -17.73
CA ASP A 485 -21.88 1.94 -18.99
C ASP A 485 -21.98 3.32 -19.67
N ARG A 486 -21.36 4.36 -19.08
CA ARG A 486 -21.40 5.72 -19.62
C ARG A 486 -20.90 5.73 -21.07
N PRO A 487 -21.69 6.25 -22.03
CA PRO A 487 -21.26 6.33 -23.42
C PRO A 487 -20.02 7.20 -23.56
N GLN A 488 -19.11 6.83 -24.46
CA GLN A 488 -17.95 7.68 -24.77
C GLN A 488 -18.44 9.03 -25.32
N GLY A 489 -17.89 10.13 -24.79
CA GLY A 489 -18.26 11.48 -25.20
C GLY A 489 -19.56 12.03 -24.59
N ALA A 490 -20.27 11.29 -23.73
CA ALA A 490 -21.43 11.81 -23.02
C ALA A 490 -21.06 12.98 -22.09
N THR A 491 -21.60 14.17 -22.37
CA THR A 491 -21.28 15.43 -21.65
C THR A 491 -22.16 15.70 -20.43
N GLY A 492 -23.22 14.93 -20.21
CA GLY A 492 -24.15 15.05 -19.08
C GLY A 492 -24.30 13.76 -18.28
N GLU A 493 -24.90 13.90 -17.10
CA GLU A 493 -25.39 12.75 -16.32
C GLU A 493 -26.64 12.16 -16.97
N PRO A 494 -26.86 10.83 -16.86
CA PRO A 494 -28.08 10.22 -17.37
C PRO A 494 -29.31 10.76 -16.62
N ALA A 495 -30.42 10.91 -17.33
CA ALA A 495 -31.72 11.13 -16.71
C ALA A 495 -32.36 9.78 -16.37
N THR A 496 -33.00 9.67 -15.22
CA THR A 496 -33.91 8.53 -14.95
C THR A 496 -35.18 8.72 -15.79
N SER A 497 -35.32 7.95 -16.86
CA SER A 497 -36.48 7.98 -17.76
C SER A 497 -37.65 7.16 -17.21
N PHE A 498 -37.36 6.14 -16.39
CA PHE A 498 -38.37 5.30 -15.76
C PHE A 498 -37.87 4.69 -14.44
N GLU A 499 -38.78 4.56 -13.47
CA GLU A 499 -38.57 3.79 -12.24
C GLU A 499 -39.85 3.06 -11.85
N SER A 500 -39.72 1.80 -11.44
CA SER A 500 -40.79 1.05 -10.80
C SER A 500 -40.27 0.14 -9.69
N LYS A 501 -41.09 -0.03 -8.64
CA LYS A 501 -40.84 -0.95 -7.51
C LYS A 501 -42.02 -1.90 -7.42
N GLU A 502 -41.77 -3.16 -7.68
CA GLU A 502 -42.80 -4.16 -8.00
C GLU A 502 -42.44 -5.50 -7.36
N ALA A 503 -43.36 -6.47 -7.44
CA ALA A 503 -43.10 -7.84 -7.03
C ALA A 503 -43.64 -8.85 -8.03
N LEU A 504 -42.81 -9.86 -8.34
CA LEU A 504 -43.24 -11.04 -9.07
C LEU A 504 -43.96 -11.98 -8.12
N ASN A 505 -45.24 -12.24 -8.36
CA ASN A 505 -46.07 -13.11 -7.53
C ASN A 505 -46.63 -14.30 -8.34
N SER A 506 -47.36 -15.20 -7.69
CA SER A 506 -47.85 -16.45 -8.29
C SER A 506 -48.77 -16.27 -9.49
N THR A 507 -49.36 -15.08 -9.69
CA THR A 507 -50.23 -14.79 -10.84
C THR A 507 -49.44 -14.42 -12.11
N GLU A 508 -48.15 -14.16 -11.99
CA GLU A 508 -47.29 -13.68 -13.08
C GLU A 508 -46.49 -14.81 -13.74
N GLY A 509 -47.07 -16.01 -13.81
CA GLY A 509 -46.42 -17.18 -14.40
C GLY A 509 -46.14 -17.01 -15.90
N LEU A 510 -44.91 -17.26 -16.31
CA LEU A 510 -44.54 -17.30 -17.73
C LEU A 510 -44.85 -18.66 -18.35
N PRO A 511 -45.24 -18.72 -19.64
CA PRO A 511 -45.40 -19.98 -20.34
C PRO A 511 -44.11 -20.81 -20.33
N GLN A 512 -44.21 -22.09 -19.98
CA GLN A 512 -43.07 -23.00 -20.07
C GLN A 512 -42.76 -23.34 -21.53
N THR A 513 -41.50 -23.21 -21.92
CA THR A 513 -41.05 -23.54 -23.28
C THR A 513 -40.95 -25.04 -23.52
N ASN A 514 -40.78 -25.85 -22.46
CA ASN A 514 -40.92 -27.31 -22.48
C ASN A 514 -41.11 -27.84 -21.04
N ALA A 515 -41.51 -29.11 -20.92
CA ALA A 515 -41.77 -29.75 -19.62
C ALA A 515 -40.55 -29.85 -18.68
N LYS A 516 -39.33 -29.71 -19.20
CA LYS A 516 -38.08 -29.74 -18.40
C LYS A 516 -37.61 -28.33 -18.00
N ALA A 517 -38.22 -27.28 -18.55
CA ALA A 517 -37.89 -25.91 -18.18
C ALA A 517 -38.47 -25.61 -16.78
N PRO A 518 -37.71 -24.95 -15.88
CA PRO A 518 -38.26 -24.53 -14.61
C PRO A 518 -39.43 -23.57 -14.86
N LYS A 519 -40.39 -23.60 -13.94
CA LYS A 519 -41.43 -22.56 -13.91
C LYS A 519 -40.76 -21.23 -13.60
N MET A 520 -41.20 -20.21 -14.31
CA MET A 520 -40.68 -18.85 -14.20
C MET A 520 -41.85 -17.91 -14.00
N ARG A 521 -41.57 -16.78 -13.36
CA ARG A 521 -42.49 -15.64 -13.29
C ARG A 521 -41.90 -14.47 -14.05
N GLY A 522 -42.74 -13.57 -14.54
CA GLY A 522 -42.24 -12.39 -15.21
C GLY A 522 -43.29 -11.33 -15.52
N LYS A 523 -42.79 -10.12 -15.70
CA LYS A 523 -43.56 -8.91 -15.97
C LYS A 523 -42.89 -8.12 -17.08
N THR A 524 -43.70 -7.63 -18.01
CA THR A 524 -43.25 -6.88 -19.18
C THR A 524 -43.54 -5.39 -19.02
N PHE A 525 -42.57 -4.56 -19.39
CA PHE A 525 -42.69 -3.10 -19.46
C PHE A 525 -42.50 -2.64 -20.90
N HIS A 526 -43.33 -1.69 -21.35
CA HIS A 526 -43.33 -1.21 -22.73
C HIS A 526 -42.68 0.17 -22.83
N PHE A 527 -41.77 0.36 -23.79
CA PHE A 527 -41.04 1.61 -24.00
C PHE A 527 -41.01 2.02 -25.46
N SER A 528 -41.10 3.32 -25.73
CA SER A 528 -40.85 3.92 -27.04
C SER A 528 -39.52 4.69 -27.01
N LEU A 529 -38.47 4.10 -27.57
CA LEU A 529 -37.12 4.66 -27.54
C LEU A 529 -36.84 5.52 -28.76
N LYS A 530 -36.07 6.60 -28.60
CA LYS A 530 -35.78 7.57 -29.65
C LYS A 530 -34.43 7.30 -30.30
N ALA A 531 -34.33 7.53 -31.60
CA ALA A 531 -33.04 7.50 -32.30
C ALA A 531 -32.03 8.47 -31.64
N GLY A 532 -30.80 8.02 -31.43
CA GLY A 532 -29.73 8.84 -30.85
C GLY A 532 -29.79 9.00 -29.32
N SER A 533 -30.70 8.31 -28.64
CA SER A 533 -30.58 8.09 -27.19
C SER A 533 -29.73 6.85 -26.90
N ARG A 534 -29.25 6.76 -25.66
CA ARG A 534 -28.68 5.51 -25.13
C ARG A 534 -29.33 5.21 -23.79
N HIS A 535 -29.77 3.97 -23.63
CA HIS A 535 -30.51 3.48 -22.48
C HIS A 535 -29.69 2.47 -21.69
N LEU A 536 -29.84 2.51 -20.37
CA LEU A 536 -29.34 1.51 -19.44
C LEU A 536 -30.52 1.04 -18.57
N PHE A 537 -31.05 -0.13 -18.92
CA PHE A 537 -32.08 -0.82 -18.17
C PHE A 537 -31.44 -1.62 -17.05
N ILE A 538 -31.92 -1.47 -15.82
CA ILE A 538 -31.38 -2.15 -14.64
C ILE A 538 -32.53 -2.69 -13.81
N VAL A 539 -32.50 -3.99 -13.50
CA VAL A 539 -33.36 -4.62 -12.50
C VAL A 539 -32.53 -5.08 -11.31
N TYR A 540 -33.08 -4.94 -10.10
CA TYR A 540 -32.46 -5.34 -8.85
C TYR A 540 -33.51 -5.93 -7.90
N ALA A 541 -33.35 -7.20 -7.51
CA ALA A 541 -34.21 -7.87 -6.54
C ALA A 541 -33.79 -7.52 -5.10
N GLN A 542 -34.72 -7.05 -4.26
CA GLN A 542 -34.36 -6.60 -2.90
C GLN A 542 -34.03 -7.77 -1.94
N ASP A 543 -34.53 -8.96 -2.22
CA ASP A 543 -34.35 -10.18 -1.42
C ASP A 543 -33.22 -11.09 -1.95
N MET A 544 -32.44 -10.59 -2.90
CA MET A 544 -31.41 -11.35 -3.61
C MET A 544 -31.94 -12.55 -4.43
N ALA A 545 -33.23 -12.57 -4.75
CA ALA A 545 -33.75 -13.59 -5.65
C ALA A 545 -33.11 -13.46 -7.04
N PRO A 546 -32.73 -14.58 -7.70
CA PRO A 546 -32.23 -14.55 -9.06
C PRO A 546 -33.23 -13.89 -10.03
N VAL A 547 -32.80 -12.87 -10.75
CA VAL A 547 -33.61 -12.16 -11.75
C VAL A 547 -32.98 -12.18 -13.13
N GLY A 548 -33.83 -12.14 -14.14
CA GLY A 548 -33.50 -12.06 -15.56
C GLY A 548 -34.05 -10.77 -16.17
N LEU A 549 -33.34 -10.27 -17.17
CA LEU A 549 -33.72 -9.08 -17.92
C LEU A 549 -33.54 -9.36 -19.42
N ALA A 550 -34.59 -9.14 -20.20
CA ALA A 550 -34.57 -9.32 -21.65
C ALA A 550 -35.23 -8.12 -22.34
N LEU A 551 -34.63 -7.68 -23.44
CA LEU A 551 -35.13 -6.63 -24.32
C LEU A 551 -35.63 -7.27 -25.62
N GLN A 552 -36.89 -7.06 -25.95
CA GLN A 552 -37.59 -7.62 -27.10
C GLN A 552 -38.14 -6.50 -28.00
N ILE A 553 -38.16 -6.70 -29.31
CA ILE A 553 -39.02 -5.89 -30.20
C ILE A 553 -40.44 -6.48 -30.20
N LYS A 554 -41.42 -5.67 -30.62
CA LYS A 554 -42.87 -5.98 -30.70
C LYS A 554 -43.25 -7.33 -31.35
N ASP A 555 -42.38 -7.93 -32.15
CA ASP A 555 -42.57 -9.26 -32.75
C ASP A 555 -42.06 -10.43 -31.87
N GLY A 556 -41.71 -10.16 -30.60
CA GLY A 556 -41.20 -11.16 -29.64
C GLY A 556 -39.73 -11.56 -29.86
N ARG A 557 -39.03 -10.95 -30.82
CA ARG A 557 -37.61 -11.22 -31.07
C ARG A 557 -36.75 -10.53 -30.01
N VAL A 558 -36.00 -11.33 -29.25
CA VAL A 558 -35.00 -10.84 -28.30
C VAL A 558 -33.87 -10.14 -29.06
N ILE A 559 -33.64 -8.87 -28.74
CA ILE A 559 -32.59 -8.02 -29.34
C ILE A 559 -31.33 -8.03 -28.46
N ALA A 560 -31.55 -8.05 -27.15
CA ALA A 560 -30.50 -8.12 -26.14
C ALA A 560 -31.07 -8.81 -24.90
N GLY A 561 -30.23 -9.54 -24.17
CA GLY A 561 -30.62 -10.16 -22.91
C GLY A 561 -29.37 -10.51 -22.12
N SER A 562 -29.42 -10.36 -20.80
CA SER A 562 -28.44 -11.01 -19.94
C SER A 562 -28.95 -12.42 -19.62
N SER A 563 -28.05 -13.39 -19.71
CA SER A 563 -28.32 -14.83 -19.79
C SER A 563 -29.25 -15.38 -18.70
N ASP A 564 -29.99 -16.43 -19.10
CA ASP A 564 -30.90 -17.32 -18.36
C ASP A 564 -30.74 -17.23 -16.82
N VAL A 565 -31.83 -16.92 -16.11
CA VAL A 565 -31.88 -16.87 -14.63
C VAL A 565 -31.25 -18.11 -14.00
N LYS A 566 -31.30 -19.24 -14.71
CA LYS A 566 -30.71 -20.52 -14.32
C LYS A 566 -29.18 -20.55 -14.26
N SER A 567 -28.49 -19.81 -15.11
CA SER A 567 -27.03 -19.92 -15.25
C SER A 567 -26.28 -18.91 -14.42
N ASN A 568 -26.90 -17.78 -14.10
CA ASN A 568 -26.18 -16.63 -13.54
C ASN A 568 -26.46 -16.35 -12.06
N ASN A 569 -27.54 -16.86 -11.46
CA ASN A 569 -27.84 -16.68 -10.02
C ASN A 569 -27.72 -15.23 -9.52
N LEU A 570 -27.86 -14.25 -10.41
CA LEU A 570 -27.69 -12.84 -10.10
C LEU A 570 -29.02 -12.24 -9.69
N TRP A 571 -29.01 -11.51 -8.59
CA TRP A 571 -30.13 -10.72 -8.11
C TRP A 571 -30.20 -9.32 -8.71
N TYR A 572 -29.37 -9.03 -9.69
CA TYR A 572 -29.51 -7.84 -10.52
C TYR A 572 -29.06 -8.13 -11.95
N GLN A 573 -29.61 -7.39 -12.90
CA GLN A 573 -29.25 -7.49 -14.31
C GLN A 573 -29.27 -6.12 -14.96
N ARG A 574 -28.48 -5.96 -16.03
CA ARG A 574 -28.46 -4.74 -16.83
C ARG A 574 -28.44 -5.02 -18.32
N ILE A 575 -29.05 -4.13 -19.10
CA ILE A 575 -28.95 -4.09 -20.55
C ILE A 575 -28.66 -2.65 -20.98
N THR A 576 -27.57 -2.47 -21.70
CA THR A 576 -27.26 -1.21 -22.39
C THR A 576 -27.74 -1.30 -23.84
N PHE A 577 -28.51 -0.33 -24.30
CA PHE A 577 -29.08 -0.33 -25.65
C PHE A 577 -29.07 1.05 -26.28
N ALA A 578 -28.66 1.12 -27.55
CA ALA A 578 -28.67 2.33 -28.36
C ALA A 578 -29.50 2.08 -29.63
N PRO A 579 -30.74 2.60 -29.72
CA PRO A 579 -31.59 2.40 -30.88
C PRO A 579 -31.05 3.12 -32.14
N ALA A 580 -30.96 2.40 -33.26
CA ALA A 580 -30.58 2.96 -34.56
C ALA A 580 -31.64 3.89 -35.18
N GLY A 581 -32.89 3.76 -34.73
CA GLY A 581 -34.05 4.54 -35.15
C GLY A 581 -35.10 4.54 -34.03
N ASN A 582 -36.18 5.32 -34.15
CA ASN A 582 -37.27 5.24 -33.18
C ASN A 582 -37.86 3.83 -33.16
N VAL A 583 -37.97 3.21 -31.99
CA VAL A 583 -38.37 1.81 -31.85
C VAL A 583 -39.18 1.58 -30.58
N ASP A 584 -40.24 0.79 -30.69
CA ASP A 584 -40.97 0.26 -29.54
C ASP A 584 -40.34 -1.06 -29.09
N VAL A 585 -40.05 -1.17 -27.81
CA VAL A 585 -39.45 -2.34 -27.18
C VAL A 585 -40.19 -2.77 -25.93
N ASP A 586 -40.15 -4.06 -25.68
CA ASP A 586 -40.66 -4.72 -24.49
C ASP A 586 -39.49 -5.15 -23.63
N VAL A 587 -39.48 -4.75 -22.37
CA VAL A 587 -38.51 -5.18 -21.37
C VAL A 587 -39.17 -6.21 -20.47
N LEU A 588 -38.76 -7.47 -20.61
CA LEU A 588 -39.22 -8.58 -19.77
C LEU A 588 -38.29 -8.73 -18.56
N ILE A 589 -38.85 -8.63 -17.37
CA ILE A 589 -38.23 -9.00 -16.11
C ILE A 589 -38.74 -10.38 -15.72
N SER A 590 -37.85 -11.26 -15.27
CA SER A 590 -38.23 -12.62 -14.86
C SER A 590 -37.49 -13.10 -13.62
N SER A 591 -38.06 -14.08 -12.91
CA SER A 591 -37.45 -14.77 -11.76
C SER A 591 -37.88 -16.23 -11.75
N LEU A 592 -37.24 -17.04 -10.91
CA LEU A 592 -37.71 -18.39 -10.58
C LEU A 592 -39.13 -18.35 -10.00
N ASP A 593 -39.80 -19.50 -9.94
CA ASP A 593 -41.16 -19.62 -9.38
C ASP A 593 -41.20 -19.42 -7.84
N GLN A 594 -40.93 -18.20 -7.41
CA GLN A 594 -40.97 -17.72 -6.05
C GLN A 594 -41.39 -16.25 -6.02
N ASP A 595 -41.91 -15.78 -4.89
CA ASP A 595 -42.19 -14.35 -4.74
C ASP A 595 -40.86 -13.59 -4.80
N THR A 596 -40.81 -12.49 -5.56
CA THR A 596 -39.57 -11.72 -5.76
C THR A 596 -39.90 -10.25 -5.84
N SER A 597 -39.51 -9.48 -4.84
CA SER A 597 -39.58 -8.02 -4.92
C SER A 597 -38.42 -7.50 -5.76
N TYR A 598 -38.65 -6.51 -6.62
CA TYR A 598 -37.57 -5.85 -7.37
C TYR A 598 -37.77 -4.34 -7.56
N THR A 599 -36.68 -3.64 -7.88
CA THR A 599 -36.67 -2.28 -8.44
C THR A 599 -36.18 -2.35 -9.88
N PHE A 600 -36.89 -1.69 -10.79
CA PHE A 600 -36.52 -1.56 -12.19
C PHE A 600 -36.34 -0.08 -12.54
N ARG A 601 -35.21 0.30 -13.14
CA ARG A 601 -34.96 1.65 -13.65
C ARG A 601 -34.46 1.61 -15.09
N ASP A 602 -34.84 2.63 -15.84
CA ASP A 602 -34.22 3.01 -17.11
C ASP A 602 -33.50 4.35 -16.92
N TYR A 603 -32.28 4.43 -17.45
CA TYR A 603 -31.45 5.62 -17.48
C TYR A 603 -31.15 5.98 -18.93
N GLU A 604 -31.42 7.23 -19.30
CA GLU A 604 -31.26 7.75 -20.66
C GLU A 604 -30.14 8.80 -20.72
N TRP A 605 -29.22 8.63 -21.68
CA TRP A 605 -28.34 9.70 -22.16
C TRP A 605 -28.85 10.23 -23.49
N THR A 606 -29.20 11.53 -23.53
CA THR A 606 -29.58 12.23 -24.77
C THR A 606 -28.34 12.67 -25.55
N ASN A 607 -28.36 12.55 -26.88
CA ASN A 607 -27.28 12.97 -27.79
C ASN A 607 -25.95 12.22 -27.59
N ALA A 608 -26.00 10.97 -27.13
CA ALA A 608 -24.81 10.12 -27.06
C ALA A 608 -24.41 9.69 -28.48
N VAL A 609 -23.15 9.91 -28.85
CA VAL A 609 -22.59 9.39 -30.12
C VAL A 609 -22.30 7.89 -29.93
N ASN A 610 -22.61 7.09 -30.95
CA ASN A 610 -22.40 5.63 -30.94
C ASN A 610 -20.93 5.24 -30.80
#